data_AF-A0A9Q0VTM1-F1
#
_entry.id   AF-A0A9Q0VTM1-F1
#
_cell.length_a   1.000
_cell.length_b   1.000
_cell.length_c   1.000
_cell.angle_alpha   90.00
_cell.angle_beta   90.00
_cell.angle_gamma   90.00
#
_symmetry.space_group_name_H-M   'P 1'
#
loop_
_entity.id
_entity.type
_entity.pdbx_description
1 polymer ?
#
loop_
_entity_poly.entity_id
_entity_poly.type
_entity_poly.pdbx_seq_one_letter_code
_entity_poly.pdbx_strand_id
1 'polypeptide(L)'
;MKYEAPVFSIMHPVTVILLFLLTDYCSLRPCFASDCLHLLFQGFVLCKRMSEEHEEQEQVLFLDEGKKKKLKKEAEKAHKRGVCYISRVPPGMDHVKLRQLISQYGEIQRIYLVPQSTSRKRGGGTKAQAYSEGWVEFASKSNAKRVANLLNGEQIGGKKRSQFYYDHWNIKYLSKFKWDNLTEEIAYKKAIREQKLAIEISAAKRERDFYLKKVDQSRALSSIEERMKKKQKVQQESGGELSVAPQKPPVCRQFPQKKPIAERERSKPQLSKDVLAGVFGGS
;
A
#
# COMPACT_ATOMS: atom_id res chain seq x y z
N MET A 1 36.48 28.09 33.72
CA MET A 1 36.88 29.01 32.64
C MET A 1 37.86 28.28 31.74
N LYS A 2 37.41 27.81 30.57
CA LYS A 2 38.28 27.25 29.53
C LYS A 2 37.93 28.01 28.25
N TYR A 3 38.91 28.69 27.69
CA TYR A 3 38.82 29.34 26.37
C TYR A 3 39.04 28.27 25.31
N GLU A 4 38.10 28.11 24.39
CA GLU A 4 38.37 27.45 23.10
C GLU A 4 38.46 28.52 22.01
N ALA A 5 39.54 28.46 21.23
CA ALA A 5 39.77 29.28 20.05
C ALA A 5 39.03 28.66 18.84
N PRO A 6 38.40 29.47 17.97
CA PRO A 6 37.79 28.95 16.76
C PRO A 6 38.82 28.64 15.68
N VAL A 7 38.67 27.44 15.13
CA VAL A 7 39.42 26.84 14.04
C VAL A 7 39.16 27.62 12.74
N PHE A 8 40.23 28.00 12.04
CA PHE A 8 40.20 28.64 10.72
C PHE A 8 39.61 27.65 9.69
N SER A 9 38.38 27.92 9.25
CA SER A 9 37.69 27.13 8.23
C SER A 9 38.34 27.33 6.86
N ILE A 10 38.67 26.21 6.23
CA ILE A 10 39.12 26.07 4.85
C ILE A 10 38.04 26.67 3.94
N MET A 11 38.36 27.79 3.28
CA MET A 11 37.46 28.43 2.31
C MET A 11 37.11 27.44 1.19
N HIS A 12 35.82 27.28 0.94
CA HIS A 12 35.28 26.42 -0.10
C HIS A 12 35.75 26.85 -1.50
N PRO A 13 35.99 25.91 -2.43
CA PRO A 13 36.41 26.23 -3.80
C PRO A 13 35.39 27.10 -4.54
N VAL A 14 34.12 27.04 -4.14
CA VAL A 14 33.03 27.88 -4.68
C VAL A 14 33.23 29.37 -4.36
N THR A 15 33.82 29.69 -3.20
CA THR A 15 34.08 31.08 -2.79
C THR A 15 35.19 31.73 -3.63
N VAL A 16 36.15 30.93 -4.10
CA VAL A 16 37.23 31.38 -5.00
C VAL A 16 36.72 31.65 -6.40
N ILE A 17 35.79 30.82 -6.90
CA ILE A 17 35.16 31.00 -8.23
C ILE A 17 34.27 32.26 -8.24
N LEU A 18 33.54 32.53 -7.15
CA LEU A 18 32.70 33.72 -7.04
C LEU A 18 33.52 35.03 -7.05
N LEU A 19 34.69 35.02 -6.39
CA LEU A 19 35.62 36.16 -6.40
C LEU A 19 36.21 36.42 -7.79
N PHE A 20 36.52 35.35 -8.55
CA PHE A 20 37.04 35.48 -9.92
C PHE A 20 36.01 36.07 -10.90
N LEU A 21 34.74 35.65 -10.80
CA LEU A 21 33.67 36.19 -11.64
C LEU A 21 33.32 37.65 -11.31
N LEU A 22 33.53 38.07 -10.05
CA LEU A 22 33.36 39.46 -9.63
C LEU A 22 34.49 40.38 -10.12
N THR A 23 35.72 39.87 -10.26
CA THR A 23 36.84 40.64 -10.83
C THR A 23 36.73 40.85 -12.33
N ASP A 24 36.16 39.91 -13.08
CA ASP A 24 36.00 40.06 -14.55
C ASP A 24 34.79 40.95 -14.94
N TYR A 25 33.75 41.04 -14.10
CA TYR A 25 32.58 41.88 -14.37
C TYR A 25 32.86 43.39 -14.19
N CYS A 26 33.93 43.77 -13.49
CA CYS A 26 34.18 45.15 -13.09
C CYS A 26 34.90 46.01 -14.16
N SER A 27 35.33 45.40 -15.29
CA SER A 27 36.24 46.07 -16.23
C SER A 27 35.59 46.68 -17.48
N LEU A 28 34.27 46.56 -17.71
CA LEU A 28 33.68 46.92 -19.02
C LEU A 28 32.41 47.81 -19.05
N ARG A 29 31.87 48.33 -17.94
CA ARG A 29 30.80 49.37 -17.95
C ARG A 29 30.78 50.25 -16.69
N PRO A 30 30.62 51.59 -16.78
CA PRO A 30 30.24 52.43 -15.65
C PRO A 30 28.72 52.38 -15.48
N CYS A 31 28.23 51.52 -14.57
CA CYS A 31 26.83 51.51 -14.17
C CYS A 31 26.74 51.59 -12.64
N PHE A 32 25.83 52.46 -12.18
CA PHE A 32 25.38 52.73 -10.81
C PHE A 32 25.87 51.79 -9.70
N ALA A 33 26.53 52.38 -8.69
CA ALA A 33 26.97 51.68 -7.46
C ALA A 33 25.83 50.95 -6.71
N SER A 34 24.56 51.30 -6.95
CA SER A 34 23.39 50.61 -6.36
C SER A 34 23.16 49.21 -6.93
N ASP A 35 23.42 49.01 -8.22
CA ASP A 35 23.11 47.76 -8.91
C ASP A 35 24.15 46.68 -8.58
N CYS A 36 25.40 47.10 -8.34
CA CYS A 36 26.50 46.24 -7.92
C CYS A 36 26.29 45.70 -6.49
N LEU A 37 25.77 46.52 -5.57
CA LEU A 37 25.40 46.08 -4.21
C LEU A 37 24.21 45.11 -4.21
N HIS A 38 23.22 45.32 -5.08
CA HIS A 38 22.06 44.43 -5.20
C HIS A 38 22.44 43.05 -5.77
N LEU A 39 23.33 43.03 -6.78
CA LEU A 39 23.87 41.78 -7.34
C LEU A 39 24.75 41.02 -6.34
N LEU A 40 25.55 41.72 -5.52
CA LEU A 40 26.32 41.11 -4.43
C LEU A 40 25.40 40.55 -3.33
N PHE A 41 24.33 41.26 -2.97
CA PHE A 41 23.38 40.78 -1.97
C PHE A 41 22.56 39.59 -2.49
N GLN A 42 22.12 39.62 -3.75
CA GLN A 42 21.50 38.47 -4.41
C GLN A 42 22.47 37.30 -4.52
N GLY A 43 23.74 37.53 -4.85
CA GLY A 43 24.78 36.51 -4.89
C GLY A 43 25.05 35.87 -3.53
N PHE A 44 25.05 36.66 -2.45
CA PHE A 44 25.22 36.15 -1.08
C PHE A 44 24.01 35.32 -0.62
N VAL A 45 22.78 35.77 -0.92
CA VAL A 45 21.55 35.02 -0.62
C VAL A 45 21.48 33.72 -1.43
N LEU A 46 21.87 33.75 -2.71
CA LEU A 46 21.91 32.56 -3.57
C LEU A 46 23.00 31.58 -3.12
N CYS A 47 24.19 32.08 -2.76
CA CYS A 47 25.29 31.26 -2.24
C CYS A 47 24.93 30.61 -0.91
N LYS A 48 24.25 31.33 -0.01
CA LYS A 48 23.77 30.78 1.27
C LYS A 48 22.69 29.72 1.08
N ARG A 49 21.78 29.92 0.12
CA ARG A 49 20.77 28.93 -0.26
C ARG A 49 21.39 27.68 -0.88
N MET A 50 22.38 27.84 -1.75
CA MET A 50 23.09 26.72 -2.37
C MET A 50 23.90 25.90 -1.37
N SER A 51 24.47 26.52 -0.32
CA SER A 51 25.15 25.78 0.75
C SER A 51 24.18 24.99 1.63
N GLU A 52 23.02 25.54 1.95
CA GLU A 52 21.97 24.86 2.73
C GLU A 52 21.39 23.66 1.94
N GLU A 53 21.16 23.81 0.63
CA GLU A 53 20.69 22.71 -0.24
C GLU A 53 21.73 21.58 -0.39
N HIS A 54 23.03 21.87 -0.35
CA HIS A 54 24.10 20.86 -0.41
C HIS A 54 24.20 20.04 0.89
N GLU A 55 24.07 20.69 2.07
CA GLU A 55 24.03 19.99 3.36
C GLU A 55 22.80 19.08 3.50
N GLU A 56 21.63 19.52 3.01
CA GLU A 56 20.41 18.69 3.00
C GLU A 56 20.59 17.45 2.11
N GLN A 57 21.21 17.60 0.94
CA GLN A 57 21.51 16.47 0.04
C GLN A 57 22.50 15.48 0.64
N GLU A 58 23.54 15.96 1.32
CA GLU A 58 24.53 15.11 1.98
C GLU A 58 23.92 14.33 3.16
N GLN A 59 23.04 14.97 3.95
CA GLN A 59 22.28 14.30 5.02
C GLN A 59 21.36 13.20 4.47
N VAL A 60 20.65 13.45 3.36
CA VAL A 60 19.78 12.47 2.70
C VAL A 60 20.60 11.27 2.19
N LEU A 61 21.77 11.50 1.60
CA LEU A 61 22.67 10.44 1.14
C LEU A 61 23.25 9.62 2.30
N PHE A 62 23.64 10.25 3.42
CA PHE A 62 24.13 9.53 4.61
C PHE A 62 23.04 8.64 5.22
N LEU A 63 21.80 9.13 5.27
CA LEU A 63 20.65 8.33 5.71
C LEU A 63 20.39 7.14 4.76
N ASP A 64 20.57 7.32 3.45
CA ASP A 64 20.44 6.26 2.45
C ASP A 64 21.55 5.20 2.56
N GLU A 65 22.80 5.62 2.77
CA GLU A 65 23.90 4.69 3.05
C GLU A 65 23.70 3.89 4.34
N GLY A 66 23.25 4.56 5.41
CA GLY A 66 22.93 3.93 6.68
C GLY A 66 21.84 2.87 6.51
N LYS A 67 20.80 3.16 5.72
CA LYS A 67 19.72 2.22 5.36
C LYS A 67 20.27 1.04 4.54
N LYS A 68 21.07 1.29 3.50
CA LYS A 68 21.70 0.25 2.67
C LYS A 68 22.58 -0.68 3.50
N LYS A 69 23.38 -0.15 4.43
CA LYS A 69 24.22 -0.94 5.34
C LYS A 69 23.38 -1.81 6.28
N LYS A 70 22.24 -1.31 6.79
CA LYS A 70 21.29 -2.09 7.61
C LYS A 70 20.64 -3.22 6.81
N LEU A 71 20.16 -2.93 5.59
CA LEU A 71 19.56 -3.93 4.70
C LEU A 71 20.52 -5.07 4.36
N LYS A 72 21.79 -4.75 4.05
CA LYS A 72 22.82 -5.78 3.81
C LYS A 72 23.03 -6.69 5.02
N LYS A 73 23.12 -6.11 6.23
CA LYS A 73 23.24 -6.88 7.48
C LYS A 73 22.02 -7.78 7.72
N GLU A 74 20.82 -7.30 7.41
CA GLU A 74 19.59 -8.09 7.52
C GLU A 74 19.53 -9.23 6.50
N ALA A 75 19.98 -8.98 5.27
CA ALA A 75 20.07 -10.00 4.23
C ALA A 75 21.07 -11.11 4.59
N GLU A 76 22.22 -10.74 5.15
CA GLU A 76 23.21 -11.71 5.66
C GLU A 76 22.64 -12.55 6.82
N LYS A 77 21.91 -11.91 7.75
CA LYS A 77 21.19 -12.63 8.81
C LYS A 77 20.16 -13.58 8.21
N ALA A 78 19.36 -13.12 7.24
CA ALA A 78 18.36 -13.93 6.56
C ALA A 78 18.97 -15.14 5.84
N HIS A 79 20.18 -15.03 5.29
CA HIS A 79 20.90 -16.15 4.68
C HIS A 79 21.38 -17.21 5.70
N LYS A 80 21.63 -16.79 6.95
CA LYS A 80 22.03 -17.69 8.04
C LYS A 80 20.85 -18.40 8.69
N ARG A 81 19.62 -17.89 8.52
CA ARG A 81 18.39 -18.49 9.07
C ARG A 81 18.12 -19.87 8.50
N GLY A 82 17.41 -20.68 9.28
CA GLY A 82 16.95 -22.00 8.86
C GLY A 82 15.54 -22.25 9.35
N VAL A 83 14.74 -22.96 8.55
CA VAL A 83 13.35 -23.26 8.86
C VAL A 83 13.19 -24.76 9.14
N CYS A 84 12.47 -25.07 10.22
CA CYS A 84 12.01 -26.42 10.53
C CYS A 84 10.51 -26.51 10.33
N TYR A 85 10.07 -27.61 9.73
CA TYR A 85 8.68 -27.99 9.58
C TYR A 85 8.28 -28.94 10.69
N ILE A 86 7.08 -28.72 11.23
CA ILE A 86 6.44 -29.53 12.24
C ILE A 86 5.19 -30.12 11.59
N SER A 87 5.19 -31.44 11.40
CA SER A 87 4.11 -32.11 10.67
C SER A 87 2.83 -32.24 11.49
N ARG A 88 2.94 -32.45 12.80
CA ARG A 88 1.81 -32.64 13.71
C ARG A 88 2.04 -31.83 14.97
N VAL A 89 1.15 -30.88 15.22
CA VAL A 89 1.14 -30.10 16.45
C VAL A 89 0.11 -30.69 17.42
N PRO A 90 0.48 -31.00 18.67
CA PRO A 90 -0.46 -31.48 19.68
C PRO A 90 -1.65 -30.53 19.88
N PRO A 91 -2.87 -31.05 20.09
CA PRO A 91 -4.05 -30.21 20.33
C PRO A 91 -3.89 -29.42 21.65
N GLY A 92 -4.19 -28.12 21.63
CA GLY A 92 -4.02 -27.23 22.79
C GLY A 92 -2.58 -26.71 23.01
N MET A 93 -1.68 -26.97 22.06
CA MET A 93 -0.37 -26.33 22.01
C MET A 93 -0.41 -25.05 21.18
N ASP A 94 -0.12 -23.92 21.83
CA ASP A 94 0.00 -22.62 21.17
C ASP A 94 1.45 -22.32 20.78
N HIS A 95 1.62 -21.43 19.81
CA HIS A 95 2.91 -20.85 19.42
C HIS A 95 3.77 -20.35 20.60
N VAL A 96 3.15 -19.84 21.68
CA VAL A 96 3.88 -19.40 22.90
C VAL A 96 4.50 -20.59 23.64
N LYS A 97 3.74 -21.66 23.88
CA LYS A 97 4.26 -22.88 24.51
C LYS A 97 5.33 -23.53 23.64
N LEU A 98 5.09 -23.58 22.33
CA LEU A 98 6.03 -24.12 21.37
C LEU A 98 7.34 -23.32 21.35
N ARG A 99 7.27 -21.99 21.43
CA ARG A 99 8.43 -21.12 21.59
C ARG A 99 9.18 -21.46 22.87
N GLN A 100 8.51 -21.58 24.01
CA GLN A 100 9.15 -21.90 25.29
C GLN A 100 9.91 -23.23 25.24
N LEU A 101 9.28 -24.28 24.71
CA LEU A 101 9.87 -25.62 24.62
C LEU A 101 11.09 -25.68 23.68
N ILE A 102 11.02 -24.98 22.54
CA ILE A 102 12.09 -25.04 21.54
C ILE A 102 13.19 -24.00 21.81
N SER A 103 12.87 -22.91 22.52
CA SER A 103 13.81 -21.83 22.83
C SER A 103 15.03 -22.30 23.61
N GLN A 104 14.93 -23.42 24.33
CA GLN A 104 16.08 -24.00 25.06
C GLN A 104 17.17 -24.54 24.12
N TYR A 105 16.83 -24.88 22.87
CA TYR A 105 17.77 -25.44 21.91
C TYR A 105 18.33 -24.40 20.93
N GLY A 106 17.68 -23.24 20.81
CA GLY A 106 18.15 -22.16 19.95
C GLY A 106 17.20 -20.96 19.88
N GLU A 107 17.74 -19.84 19.39
CA GLU A 107 16.99 -18.61 19.21
C GLU A 107 16.00 -18.72 18.04
N ILE A 108 14.71 -18.54 18.36
CA ILE A 108 13.59 -18.61 17.42
C ILE A 108 13.16 -17.20 17.04
N GLN A 109 13.02 -16.93 15.75
CA GLN A 109 12.52 -15.66 15.26
C GLN A 109 11.01 -15.75 15.04
N ARG A 110 10.59 -16.47 14.00
CA ARG A 110 9.19 -16.55 13.56
C ARG A 110 8.62 -17.95 13.75
N ILE A 111 7.33 -18.01 14.08
CA ILE A 111 6.56 -19.25 14.22
C ILE A 111 5.24 -19.04 13.51
N TYR A 112 4.88 -19.97 12.63
CA TYR A 112 3.61 -19.96 11.93
C TYR A 112 2.99 -21.33 12.10
N LEU A 113 1.75 -21.34 12.61
CA LEU A 113 0.97 -22.56 12.79
C LEU A 113 -0.28 -22.42 11.94
N VAL A 114 -0.55 -23.43 11.11
CA VAL A 114 -1.76 -23.47 10.30
C VAL A 114 -2.91 -23.93 11.19
N PRO A 115 -3.92 -23.07 11.41
CA PRO A 115 -5.11 -23.49 12.13
C PRO A 115 -5.78 -24.60 11.34
N GLN A 116 -6.07 -25.70 12.01
CA GLN A 116 -6.87 -26.76 11.42
C GLN A 116 -8.24 -26.17 11.09
N SER A 117 -8.73 -26.38 9.86
CA SER A 117 -10.06 -25.92 9.46
C SER A 117 -11.11 -26.65 10.30
N THR A 118 -11.54 -26.04 11.40
CA THR A 118 -12.59 -26.60 12.23
C THR A 118 -13.88 -26.51 11.45
N SER A 119 -14.31 -27.61 10.81
CA SER A 119 -15.74 -27.83 10.63
C SER A 119 -16.32 -27.80 12.05
N ARG A 120 -17.19 -26.82 12.33
CA ARG A 120 -17.89 -26.73 13.61
C ARG A 120 -18.58 -28.08 13.84
N LYS A 121 -18.09 -28.89 14.78
CA LYS A 121 -18.83 -30.07 15.23
C LYS A 121 -20.11 -29.57 15.88
N ARG A 122 -21.25 -30.07 15.40
CA ARG A 122 -22.58 -29.89 16.02
C ARG A 122 -22.51 -30.38 17.47
N GLY A 123 -22.28 -29.49 18.42
CA GLY A 123 -22.09 -29.82 19.83
C GLY A 123 -21.25 -28.75 20.51
N GLY A 124 -21.94 -27.75 21.09
CA GLY A 124 -21.39 -26.45 21.48
C GLY A 124 -20.36 -26.50 22.60
N GLY A 125 -19.09 -26.51 22.21
CA GLY A 125 -17.97 -26.22 23.10
C GLY A 125 -16.83 -25.57 22.31
N THR A 126 -16.26 -24.49 22.83
CA THR A 126 -15.06 -23.85 22.29
C THR A 126 -13.87 -24.75 22.60
N LYS A 127 -13.57 -25.70 21.71
CA LYS A 127 -12.30 -26.44 21.81
C LYS A 127 -11.15 -25.47 21.52
N ALA A 128 -10.05 -25.64 22.27
CA ALA A 128 -8.80 -24.94 21.99
C ALA A 128 -8.42 -25.13 20.52
N GLN A 129 -7.94 -24.07 19.88
CA GLN A 129 -7.57 -24.06 18.47
C GLN A 129 -6.56 -25.18 18.20
N ALA A 130 -6.95 -26.15 17.38
CA ALA A 130 -6.03 -27.19 16.93
C ALA A 130 -5.26 -26.67 15.72
N TYR A 131 -3.98 -27.03 15.64
CA TYR A 131 -3.10 -26.70 14.53
C TYR A 131 -2.73 -27.99 13.82
N SER A 132 -2.80 -28.00 12.48
CA SER A 132 -2.39 -29.17 11.70
C SER A 132 -0.88 -29.19 11.54
N GLU A 133 -0.33 -28.11 11.00
CA GLU A 133 1.06 -28.01 10.57
C GLU A 133 1.70 -26.74 11.12
N GLY A 134 3.03 -26.75 11.27
CA GLY A 134 3.79 -25.63 11.79
C GLY A 134 5.13 -25.42 11.11
N TRP A 135 5.57 -24.17 11.06
CA TRP A 135 6.88 -23.76 10.59
C TRP A 135 7.55 -22.91 11.66
N VAL A 136 8.80 -23.24 11.98
CA VAL A 136 9.61 -22.54 12.97
C VAL A 136 10.88 -22.05 12.31
N GLU A 137 11.13 -20.75 12.36
CA GLU A 137 12.34 -20.12 11.85
C GLU A 137 13.34 -19.88 12.99
N PHE A 138 14.52 -20.46 12.85
CA PHE A 138 15.66 -20.24 13.73
C PHE A 138 16.59 -19.17 13.16
N ALA A 139 17.25 -18.43 14.07
CA ALA A 139 18.27 -17.45 13.69
C ALA A 139 19.44 -18.08 12.92
N SER A 140 19.77 -19.35 13.21
CA SER A 140 20.87 -20.09 12.59
C SER A 140 20.43 -21.45 12.05
N LYS A 141 20.80 -21.76 10.81
CA LYS A 141 20.52 -23.05 10.15
C LYS A 141 21.22 -24.25 10.78
N SER A 142 22.34 -24.03 11.47
CA SER A 142 23.03 -25.05 12.26
C SER A 142 22.17 -25.52 13.43
N ASN A 143 21.60 -24.58 14.18
CA ASN A 143 20.69 -24.87 15.27
C ASN A 143 19.44 -25.58 14.75
N ALA A 144 18.87 -25.13 13.64
CA ALA A 144 17.73 -25.78 13.01
C ALA A 144 18.01 -27.27 12.68
N LYS A 145 19.17 -27.58 12.06
CA LYS A 145 19.59 -28.96 11.78
C LYS A 145 19.77 -29.78 13.05
N ARG A 146 20.44 -29.22 14.05
CA ARG A 146 20.68 -29.88 15.34
C ARG A 146 19.36 -30.19 16.03
N VAL A 147 18.45 -29.24 16.08
CA VAL A 147 17.11 -29.40 16.68
C VAL A 147 16.32 -30.47 15.95
N ALA A 148 16.32 -30.47 14.62
CA ALA A 148 15.62 -31.50 13.86
C ALA A 148 16.17 -32.91 14.16
N ASN A 149 17.50 -33.07 14.27
CA ASN A 149 18.08 -34.38 14.57
C ASN A 149 17.86 -34.82 16.01
N LEU A 150 17.89 -33.88 16.97
CA LEU A 150 17.75 -34.18 18.39
C LEU A 150 16.30 -34.38 18.82
N LEU A 151 15.38 -33.53 18.36
CA LEU A 151 14.00 -33.57 18.81
C LEU A 151 13.16 -34.55 18.00
N ASN A 152 13.54 -34.89 16.77
CA ASN A 152 12.70 -35.78 15.98
C ASN A 152 12.60 -37.18 16.62
N GLY A 153 11.39 -37.57 17.01
CA GLY A 153 11.13 -38.82 17.72
C GLY A 153 11.19 -38.73 19.25
N GLU A 154 11.60 -37.59 19.81
CA GLU A 154 11.62 -37.38 21.26
C GLU A 154 10.23 -37.07 21.82
N GLN A 155 9.99 -37.48 23.06
CA GLN A 155 8.76 -37.15 23.78
C GLN A 155 8.71 -35.66 24.12
N ILE A 156 7.54 -35.04 23.93
CA ILE A 156 7.35 -33.61 24.20
C ILE A 156 7.27 -33.37 25.70
N GLY A 157 6.47 -34.18 26.39
CA GLY A 157 6.23 -34.05 27.83
C GLY A 157 7.23 -34.85 28.64
N GLY A 158 7.78 -34.23 29.70
CA GLY A 158 8.56 -34.97 30.70
C GLY A 158 7.67 -35.71 31.69
N LYS A 159 6.89 -34.97 32.50
CA LYS A 159 6.06 -35.56 33.56
C LYS A 159 4.78 -36.20 33.00
N LYS A 160 4.36 -37.35 33.53
CA LYS A 160 3.10 -38.06 33.18
C LYS A 160 1.83 -37.19 33.31
N ARG A 161 1.83 -36.20 34.19
CA ARG A 161 0.70 -35.27 34.39
C ARG A 161 0.62 -34.18 33.29
N SER A 162 1.64 -34.04 32.46
CA SER A 162 1.65 -33.01 31.41
C SER A 162 0.67 -33.38 30.29
N GLN A 163 0.04 -32.35 29.69
CA GLN A 163 -0.95 -32.54 28.62
C GLN A 163 -0.36 -33.22 27.37
N PHE A 164 0.96 -33.10 27.17
CA PHE A 164 1.66 -33.54 25.96
C PHE A 164 2.56 -34.76 26.22
N TYR A 165 2.28 -35.55 27.25
CA TYR A 165 3.13 -36.68 27.66
C TYR A 165 3.22 -37.78 26.60
N TYR A 166 2.10 -38.12 25.95
CA TYR A 166 2.06 -39.19 24.94
C TYR A 166 2.47 -38.72 23.54
N ASP A 167 2.57 -37.41 23.33
CA ASP A 167 2.93 -36.86 22.03
C ASP A 167 4.46 -36.81 21.87
N HIS A 168 4.89 -37.10 20.65
CA HIS A 168 6.28 -37.04 20.24
C HIS A 168 6.46 -35.92 19.23
N TRP A 169 7.65 -35.33 19.20
CA TRP A 169 8.03 -34.34 18.21
C TRP A 169 8.21 -34.99 16.84
N ASN A 170 7.55 -34.42 15.82
CA ASN A 170 7.78 -34.74 14.42
C ASN A 170 8.27 -33.48 13.72
N ILE A 171 9.59 -33.32 13.66
CA ILE A 171 10.26 -32.12 13.17
C ILE A 171 11.21 -32.49 12.05
N LYS A 172 11.10 -31.78 10.93
CA LYS A 172 11.99 -31.94 9.78
C LYS A 172 12.67 -30.62 9.45
N TYR A 173 13.99 -30.63 9.29
CA TYR A 173 14.71 -29.49 8.73
C TYR A 173 14.51 -29.44 7.21
N LEU A 174 14.16 -28.27 6.67
CA LEU A 174 14.07 -28.08 5.22
C LEU A 174 15.32 -27.41 4.70
N SER A 175 16.10 -28.13 3.90
CA SER A 175 17.20 -27.55 3.16
C SER A 175 16.65 -26.64 2.04
N LYS A 176 17.35 -25.53 1.76
CA LYS A 176 17.02 -24.55 0.71
C LYS A 176 15.70 -23.78 0.89
N PHE A 177 14.87 -24.13 1.87
CA PHE A 177 13.63 -23.44 2.17
C PHE A 177 13.86 -22.28 3.13
N LYS A 178 13.24 -21.13 2.83
CA LYS A 178 13.26 -19.93 3.67
C LYS A 178 11.84 -19.52 4.02
N TRP A 179 11.70 -18.70 5.06
CA TRP A 179 10.41 -18.16 5.48
C TRP A 179 9.73 -17.34 4.38
N ASP A 180 10.52 -16.62 3.58
CA ASP A 180 9.99 -15.77 2.51
C ASP A 180 9.17 -16.59 1.50
N ASN A 181 9.63 -17.79 1.15
CA ASN A 181 8.92 -18.71 0.26
C ASN A 181 7.55 -19.13 0.83
N LEU A 182 7.45 -19.30 2.16
CA LEU A 182 6.18 -19.62 2.82
C LEU A 182 5.20 -18.45 2.72
N THR A 183 5.69 -17.25 3.02
CA THR A 183 4.86 -16.04 2.97
C THR A 183 4.46 -15.66 1.55
N GLU A 184 5.34 -15.88 0.58
CA GLU A 184 5.09 -15.64 -0.85
C GLU A 184 3.96 -16.55 -1.34
N GLU A 185 4.02 -17.85 -1.04
CA GLU A 185 2.98 -18.81 -1.41
C GLU A 185 1.62 -18.46 -0.77
N ILE A 186 1.62 -18.05 0.51
CA ILE A 186 0.40 -17.63 1.20
C ILE A 186 -0.17 -16.34 0.59
N ALA A 187 0.69 -15.36 0.31
CA ALA A 187 0.31 -14.09 -0.29
C ALA A 187 -0.24 -14.30 -1.71
N TYR A 188 0.39 -15.16 -2.51
CA TYR A 188 -0.06 -15.52 -3.85
C TYR A 188 -1.44 -16.18 -3.83
N LYS A 189 -1.64 -17.19 -2.98
CA LYS A 189 -2.95 -17.84 -2.80
C LYS A 189 -4.02 -16.87 -2.32
N LYS A 190 -3.66 -15.93 -1.44
CA LYS A 190 -4.58 -14.88 -0.96
C LYS A 190 -4.96 -13.92 -2.09
N ALA A 191 -3.98 -13.45 -2.86
CA ALA A 191 -4.20 -12.55 -3.99
C ALA A 191 -5.11 -13.17 -5.05
N ILE A 192 -4.90 -14.44 -5.40
CA ILE A 192 -5.79 -15.16 -6.34
C ILE A 192 -7.21 -15.23 -5.81
N ARG A 193 -7.38 -15.59 -4.52
CA ARG A 193 -8.72 -15.68 -3.92
C ARG A 193 -9.42 -14.33 -3.93
N GLU A 194 -8.70 -13.27 -3.58
CA GLU A 194 -9.22 -11.90 -3.56
C GLU A 194 -9.58 -11.41 -4.97
N GLN A 195 -8.76 -11.72 -5.97
CA GLN A 195 -9.05 -11.42 -7.38
C GLN A 195 -10.33 -12.12 -7.84
N LYS A 196 -10.49 -13.42 -7.55
CA LYS A 196 -11.71 -14.17 -7.90
C LYS A 196 -12.95 -13.57 -7.25
N LEU A 197 -12.89 -13.31 -5.95
CA LEU A 197 -13.99 -12.67 -5.22
C LEU A 197 -14.30 -11.27 -5.76
N ALA A 198 -13.28 -10.48 -6.10
CA ALA A 198 -13.47 -9.16 -6.68
C ALA A 198 -14.15 -9.22 -8.05
N ILE A 199 -13.79 -10.20 -8.89
CA ILE A 199 -14.44 -10.44 -10.18
C ILE A 199 -15.92 -10.79 -9.97
N GLU A 200 -16.23 -11.73 -9.08
CA GLU A 200 -17.61 -12.13 -8.74
C GLU A 200 -18.43 -10.95 -8.20
N ILE A 201 -17.88 -10.18 -7.25
CA ILE A 201 -18.53 -8.99 -6.69
C ILE A 201 -18.73 -7.93 -7.79
N SER A 202 -17.76 -7.76 -8.70
CA SER A 202 -17.88 -6.79 -9.80
C SER A 202 -18.99 -7.17 -10.79
N ALA A 203 -19.14 -8.47 -11.08
CA ALA A 203 -20.22 -8.97 -11.93
C ALA A 203 -21.59 -8.73 -11.28
N ALA A 204 -21.75 -9.14 -10.02
CA ALA A 204 -22.98 -8.90 -9.26
C ALA A 204 -23.31 -7.40 -9.09
N LYS A 205 -22.30 -6.54 -8.94
CA LYS A 205 -22.47 -5.08 -8.92
C LYS A 205 -22.99 -4.56 -10.25
N ARG A 206 -22.41 -4.98 -11.38
CA ARG A 206 -22.87 -4.57 -12.72
C ARG A 206 -24.32 -4.97 -12.97
N GLU A 207 -24.70 -6.19 -12.58
CA GLU A 207 -26.08 -6.69 -12.70
C GLU A 207 -27.06 -5.89 -11.83
N ARG A 208 -26.71 -5.64 -10.57
CA ARG A 208 -27.52 -4.83 -9.67
C ARG A 208 -27.70 -3.40 -10.19
N ASP A 209 -26.62 -2.77 -10.63
CA ASP A 209 -26.67 -1.39 -11.12
C ASP A 209 -27.45 -1.30 -12.44
N PHE A 210 -27.40 -2.33 -13.27
CA PHE A 210 -28.25 -2.46 -14.46
C PHE A 210 -29.75 -2.57 -14.08
N TYR A 211 -30.09 -3.39 -13.08
CA TYR A 211 -31.45 -3.53 -12.61
C TYR A 211 -32.01 -2.22 -12.04
N LEU A 212 -31.23 -1.52 -11.20
CA LEU A 212 -31.63 -0.23 -10.63
C LEU A 212 -31.94 0.80 -11.72
N LYS A 213 -31.09 0.90 -12.76
CA LYS A 213 -31.34 1.77 -13.91
C LYS A 213 -32.64 1.42 -14.64
N LYS A 214 -32.96 0.14 -14.79
CA LYS A 214 -34.21 -0.30 -15.45
C LYS A 214 -35.45 0.02 -14.62
N VAL A 215 -35.37 -0.14 -13.30
CA VAL A 215 -36.46 0.25 -12.39
C VAL A 215 -36.70 1.76 -12.43
N ASP A 216 -35.64 2.57 -12.41
CA ASP A 216 -35.76 4.03 -12.51
C ASP A 216 -36.33 4.48 -13.85
N GLN A 217 -35.92 3.85 -14.96
CA GLN A 217 -36.50 4.09 -16.29
C GLN A 217 -37.99 3.75 -16.33
N SER A 218 -38.40 2.60 -15.77
CA SER A 218 -39.79 2.19 -15.72
C SER A 218 -40.66 3.17 -14.90
N ARG A 219 -40.16 3.63 -13.74
CA ARG A 219 -40.84 4.65 -12.92
C ARG A 219 -40.96 5.99 -13.64
N ALA A 220 -39.93 6.39 -14.38
CA ALA A 220 -39.98 7.61 -15.18
C ALA A 220 -41.05 7.49 -16.28
N LEU A 221 -41.06 6.38 -17.03
CA LEU A 221 -42.05 6.12 -18.08
C LEU A 221 -43.48 6.07 -17.52
N SER A 222 -43.72 5.40 -16.40
CA SER A 222 -45.05 5.35 -15.79
C SER A 222 -45.54 6.75 -15.39
N SER A 223 -44.67 7.59 -14.83
CA SER A 223 -45.02 8.98 -14.49
C SER A 223 -45.31 9.84 -15.73
N ILE A 224 -44.64 9.57 -16.85
CA ILE A 224 -44.90 10.23 -18.13
C ILE A 224 -46.24 9.76 -18.70
N GLU A 225 -46.48 8.45 -18.73
CA GLU A 225 -47.74 7.88 -19.21
C GLU A 225 -48.94 8.40 -18.41
N GLU A 226 -48.84 8.51 -17.09
CA GLU A 226 -49.88 9.11 -16.26
C GLU A 226 -50.15 10.57 -16.61
N ARG A 227 -49.09 11.36 -16.87
CA ARG A 227 -49.23 12.76 -17.32
C ARG A 227 -49.86 12.85 -18.69
N MET A 228 -49.50 11.97 -19.61
CA MET A 228 -50.05 11.92 -20.97
C MET A 228 -51.52 11.51 -20.95
N LYS A 229 -51.90 10.49 -20.18
CA LYS A 229 -53.30 10.05 -19.99
C LYS A 229 -54.16 11.16 -19.38
N LYS A 230 -53.64 11.90 -18.39
CA LYS A 230 -54.35 13.07 -17.81
C LYS A 230 -54.59 14.17 -18.85
N LYS A 231 -53.58 14.51 -19.66
CA LYS A 231 -53.73 15.49 -20.75
C LYS A 231 -54.74 15.04 -21.80
N GLN A 232 -54.73 13.76 -22.18
CA GLN A 232 -55.68 13.19 -23.12
C GLN A 232 -57.11 13.23 -22.57
N LYS A 233 -57.35 12.86 -21.30
CA LYS A 233 -58.66 12.97 -20.66
C LYS A 233 -59.19 14.41 -20.65
N VAL A 234 -58.35 15.38 -20.28
CA VAL A 234 -58.74 16.80 -20.29
C VAL A 234 -59.09 17.27 -21.71
N GLN A 235 -58.34 16.83 -22.73
CA GLN A 235 -58.66 17.14 -24.13
C GLN A 235 -59.96 16.49 -24.63
N GLN A 236 -60.26 15.26 -24.17
CA GLN A 236 -61.47 14.52 -24.52
C GLN A 236 -62.72 15.07 -23.83
N GLU A 237 -62.60 15.57 -22.60
CA GLU A 237 -63.66 16.27 -21.87
C GLU A 237 -63.91 17.70 -22.40
N SER A 238 -62.92 18.33 -23.04
CA SER A 238 -63.07 19.64 -23.71
C SER A 238 -63.51 19.57 -25.18
N GLY A 239 -63.82 18.38 -25.71
CA GLY A 239 -64.15 18.13 -27.10
C GLY A 239 -65.63 18.23 -27.45
N GLY A 240 -66.23 19.39 -27.22
CA GLY A 240 -67.47 19.87 -27.84
C GLY A 240 -67.23 21.22 -28.51
N GLU A 241 -66.89 21.18 -29.80
CA GLU A 241 -66.87 22.24 -30.84
C GLU A 241 -66.04 23.54 -30.61
N LEU A 242 -64.96 23.74 -31.39
CA LEU A 242 -64.74 24.85 -32.35
C LEU A 242 -63.30 24.91 -32.92
N SER A 243 -63.28 25.09 -34.24
CA SER A 243 -62.29 25.70 -35.17
C SER A 243 -60.78 25.80 -34.86
N VAL A 244 -60.04 25.42 -35.91
CA VAL A 244 -58.60 25.60 -36.12
C VAL A 244 -58.17 27.07 -36.02
N ALA A 245 -57.25 27.37 -35.10
CA ALA A 245 -56.40 28.56 -35.13
C ALA A 245 -54.95 28.15 -34.79
N PRO A 246 -53.91 28.70 -35.46
CA PRO A 246 -52.53 28.29 -35.26
C PRO A 246 -52.04 28.75 -33.88
N GLN A 247 -51.83 27.79 -32.98
CA GLN A 247 -51.29 28.05 -31.65
C GLN A 247 -49.82 28.48 -31.76
N LYS A 248 -49.53 29.68 -31.24
CA LYS A 248 -48.19 30.26 -31.08
C LYS A 248 -47.25 29.24 -30.41
N PRO A 249 -46.00 29.07 -30.86
CA PRO A 249 -45.08 28.09 -30.27
C PRO A 249 -44.93 28.36 -28.77
N PRO A 250 -44.78 27.30 -27.95
CA PRO A 250 -44.66 27.46 -26.51
C PRO A 250 -43.49 28.40 -26.21
N VAL A 251 -43.75 29.45 -25.44
CA VAL A 251 -42.73 30.38 -24.97
C VAL A 251 -41.78 29.58 -24.08
N CYS A 252 -40.67 29.11 -24.67
CA CYS A 252 -39.55 28.56 -23.94
C CYS A 252 -38.93 29.71 -23.15
N ARG A 253 -39.35 29.87 -21.89
CA ARG A 253 -38.70 30.79 -20.98
C ARG A 253 -37.31 30.23 -20.72
N GLN A 254 -36.29 30.81 -21.38
CA GLN A 254 -34.90 30.55 -21.02
C GLN A 254 -34.69 31.10 -19.61
N PHE A 255 -34.72 30.22 -18.62
CA PHE A 255 -34.32 30.58 -17.28
C PHE A 255 -32.81 30.81 -17.31
N PRO A 256 -32.30 31.99 -16.94
CA PRO A 256 -30.87 32.21 -16.87
C PRO A 256 -30.31 31.31 -15.76
N GLN A 257 -29.79 30.14 -16.14
CA GLN A 257 -29.03 29.29 -15.24
C GLN A 257 -27.72 30.01 -14.95
N LYS A 258 -27.45 30.28 -13.66
CA LYS A 258 -26.12 30.68 -13.23
C LYS A 258 -25.17 29.56 -13.65
N LYS A 259 -24.19 29.87 -14.50
CA LYS A 259 -23.09 28.93 -14.78
C LYS A 259 -22.51 28.53 -13.42
N PRO A 260 -22.35 27.22 -13.11
CA PRO A 260 -21.66 26.83 -11.90
C PRO A 260 -20.30 27.55 -11.91
N ILE A 261 -19.94 28.15 -10.77
CA ILE A 261 -18.61 28.72 -10.59
C ILE A 261 -17.65 27.60 -10.95
N ALA A 262 -16.88 27.82 -12.02
CA ALA A 262 -15.79 26.93 -12.36
C ALA A 262 -14.85 26.99 -11.16
N GLU A 263 -14.97 26.02 -10.25
CA GLU A 263 -13.84 25.59 -9.46
C GLU A 263 -12.76 25.35 -10.51
N ARG A 264 -11.71 26.20 -10.48
CA ARG A 264 -10.61 26.11 -11.43
C ARG A 264 -10.16 24.68 -11.43
N GLU A 265 -10.60 23.91 -12.42
CA GLU A 265 -10.07 22.61 -12.71
C GLU A 265 -8.61 22.90 -13.03
N ARG A 266 -7.74 22.75 -12.03
CA ARG A 266 -6.39 22.31 -12.29
C ARG A 266 -6.60 21.09 -13.17
N SER A 267 -6.36 21.27 -14.46
CA SER A 267 -6.43 20.21 -15.45
C SER A 267 -5.66 19.03 -14.89
N LYS A 268 -6.40 18.03 -14.39
CA LYS A 268 -5.78 16.76 -14.05
C LYS A 268 -5.06 16.33 -15.33
N PRO A 269 -3.76 15.99 -15.28
CA PRO A 269 -3.03 15.61 -16.48
C PRO A 269 -3.73 14.39 -17.07
N GLN A 270 -4.55 14.60 -18.11
CA GLN A 270 -5.15 13.51 -18.86
C GLN A 270 -4.08 13.04 -19.83
N LEU A 271 -3.69 11.78 -19.71
CA LEU A 271 -2.88 11.11 -20.73
C LEU A 271 -3.63 11.19 -22.07
N SER A 272 -2.90 11.41 -23.16
CA SER A 272 -3.50 11.51 -24.48
C SER A 272 -4.26 10.24 -24.84
N LYS A 273 -5.35 10.39 -25.60
CA LYS A 273 -6.19 9.27 -26.03
C LYS A 273 -5.39 8.22 -26.82
N ASP A 274 -4.34 8.65 -27.52
CA ASP A 274 -3.44 7.78 -28.27
C ASP A 274 -2.58 6.88 -27.36
N VAL A 275 -2.15 7.39 -26.20
CA VAL A 275 -1.42 6.59 -25.20
C VAL A 275 -2.34 5.55 -24.57
N LEU A 276 -3.60 5.90 -24.30
CA LEU A 276 -4.60 4.97 -23.78
C LEU A 276 -4.98 3.90 -24.82
N ALA A 277 -5.05 4.27 -26.10
CA ALA A 277 -5.28 3.34 -27.19
C ALA A 277 -4.12 2.35 -27.37
N GLY A 278 -2.87 2.79 -27.17
CA GLY A 278 -1.70 1.90 -27.23
C GLY A 278 -1.60 0.89 -26.08
N VAL A 279 -2.12 1.22 -24.89
CA VAL A 279 -2.07 0.33 -23.71
C VAL A 279 -3.20 -0.70 -23.70
N PHE A 280 -4.39 -0.35 -24.19
CA PHE A 280 -5.58 -1.22 -24.13
C PHE A 280 -6.04 -1.76 -25.50
N GLY A 281 -5.49 -1.25 -26.61
CA GLY A 281 -5.85 -1.64 -27.98
C GLY A 281 -4.92 -2.66 -28.62
N GLY A 282 -3.95 -3.22 -27.88
CA GLY A 282 -3.08 -4.28 -28.36
C GLY A 282 -3.74 -5.65 -28.28
N SER A 283 -4.17 -6.17 -29.44
CA SER A 283 -4.16 -7.61 -29.71
C SER A 283 -2.75 -8.06 -30.09
#